data_AF-A0A1H6H050-F1
#
_entry.id   AF-A0A1H6H050-F1
#
_cell.length_a   1.000
_cell.length_b   1.000
_cell.length_c   1.000
_cell.angle_alpha   90.00
_cell.angle_beta   90.00
_cell.angle_gamma   90.00
#
_symmetry.space_group_name_H-M   'P 1'
#
loop_
_entity.id
_entity.type
_entity.pdbx_description
1 polymer ?
#
loop_
_entity_poly.entity_id
_entity_poly.type
_entity_poly.pdbx_seq_one_letter_code
_entity_poly.pdbx_strand_id
1 'polypeptide(L)' 'MARLVLAVVEEADVNGREIVGTGVAMLGLEGDDVICGRCGREMMSQMPIRTMPSGLLYRCEVCGALNEVPPEEQP' A
#
# COMPACT_ATOMS: atom_id res chain seq x y z
N MET A 1 5.41 -13.52 -9.13
CA MET A 1 4.57 -12.39 -8.70
C MET A 1 3.82 -12.85 -7.47
N ALA A 2 4.15 -12.28 -6.29
CA ALA A 2 3.41 -12.56 -5.07
C ALA A 2 2.43 -11.41 -4.81
N ARG A 3 1.36 -11.70 -4.07
CA ARG A 3 0.39 -10.69 -3.65
C ARG A 3 0.77 -10.24 -2.26
N LEU A 4 0.91 -8.93 -2.08
CA LEU A 4 1.14 -8.29 -0.81
C LEU A 4 -0.17 -7.68 -0.32
N VAL A 5 -0.67 -8.12 0.84
CA VAL A 5 -1.82 -7.48 1.48
C VAL A 5 -1.31 -6.45 2.47
N LEU A 6 -1.61 -5.17 2.23
CA LEU A 6 -1.21 -4.10 3.13
C LEU A 6 -2.01 -4.13 4.44
N ALA A 7 -1.41 -3.65 5.53
CA ALA A 7 -2.10 -3.48 6.80
C ALA A 7 -2.95 -2.19 6.76
N VAL A 8 -4.17 -2.24 7.28
CA VAL A 8 -5.05 -1.06 7.33
C VAL A 8 -4.64 -0.17 8.49
N VAL A 9 -4.55 1.14 8.23
CA VAL A 9 -4.21 2.16 9.23
C VAL A 9 -5.44 3.00 9.51
N GLU A 10 -5.76 3.18 10.79
CA GLU A 10 -6.84 4.07 11.22
C GLU A 10 -6.45 5.52 10.97
N GLU A 11 -7.42 6.39 10.64
CA GLU A 11 -7.15 7.80 10.37
C GLU A 11 -6.52 8.55 11.56
N ALA A 12 -6.77 8.07 12.78
CA ALA A 12 -6.14 8.59 14.00
C ALA A 12 -4.63 8.31 14.07
N ASP A 13 -4.16 7.24 13.43
CA ASP A 13 -2.76 6.79 13.48
C ASP A 13 -1.89 7.38 12.37
N VAL A 14 -2.48 8.24 11.53
CA VAL A 14 -1.77 8.90 10.42
C VAL A 14 -0.62 9.76 10.93
N ASN A 15 -0.76 10.46 12.07
CA ASN A 15 0.33 11.20 12.75
C ASN A 15 1.23 12.08 11.84
N GLY A 16 0.69 12.62 10.73
CA GLY A 16 1.47 13.41 9.76
C GLY A 16 2.34 12.61 8.78
N ARG A 17 2.13 11.28 8.69
CA ARG A 17 2.75 10.41 7.68
C ARG A 17 2.34 10.84 6.28
N GLU A 18 3.25 10.67 5.33
CA GLU A 18 3.01 10.99 3.94
C GLU A 18 1.99 10.01 3.34
N ILE A 19 0.94 10.56 2.72
CA ILE A 19 -0.13 9.79 2.08
C ILE A 19 0.10 9.81 0.57
N VAL A 20 0.35 8.64 0.02
CA VAL A 20 0.44 8.39 -1.41
C VAL A 20 -0.93 7.92 -1.91
N GLY A 21 -1.54 8.71 -2.78
CA GLY A 21 -2.74 8.29 -3.50
C GLY A 21 -2.37 7.21 -4.52
N THR A 22 -2.82 5.98 -4.33
CA THR A 22 -2.59 4.90 -5.30
C THR A 22 -3.64 5.03 -6.39
N GLY A 23 -3.45 6.01 -7.29
CA GLY A 23 -4.26 6.20 -8.48
C GLY A 23 -4.46 4.88 -9.26
N VAL A 24 -5.55 4.78 -10.03
CA VAL A 24 -5.96 3.57 -10.75
C VAL A 24 -4.77 2.93 -11.48
N ALA A 25 -4.24 1.85 -10.91
CA ALA A 25 -3.13 1.06 -11.43
C ALA A 25 -1.80 1.83 -11.59
N MET A 26 -1.16 2.20 -10.48
CA MET A 26 0.30 2.39 -10.53
C MET A 26 0.94 1.06 -10.91
N LEU A 27 1.55 1.03 -12.10
CA LEU A 27 2.35 -0.07 -12.61
C LEU A 27 3.81 0.20 -12.29
N GLY A 28 4.41 -0.71 -11.51
CA GLY A 28 5.86 -0.80 -11.42
C GLY A 28 6.44 -1.59 -12.60
N LEU A 29 7.76 -1.64 -12.67
CA LEU A 29 8.48 -2.41 -13.69
C LEU A 29 8.67 -3.88 -13.28
N GLU A 30 8.83 -4.14 -11.97
CA GLU A 30 8.96 -5.47 -11.36
C GLU A 30 8.60 -5.38 -9.85
N GLY A 31 7.91 -6.40 -9.31
CA GLY A 31 7.60 -6.46 -7.88
C GLY A 31 6.37 -7.30 -7.52
N ASP A 32 5.70 -6.89 -6.44
CA ASP A 32 4.51 -7.54 -5.88
C ASP A 32 3.22 -6.81 -6.30
N ASP A 33 2.13 -7.57 -6.36
CA ASP A 33 0.79 -7.01 -6.54
C ASP A 33 0.26 -6.57 -5.17
N VAL A 34 0.02 -5.28 -5.03
CA VAL A 34 -0.31 -4.65 -3.75
C VAL A 34 -1.81 -4.57 -3.59
N ILE A 35 -2.32 -5.21 -2.54
CA ILE A 35 -3.73 -5.38 -2.26
C ILE A 35 -4.11 -4.56 -1.04
N CYS A 36 -5.25 -3.87 -1.11
CA CYS A 36 -5.83 -3.17 0.02
C CYS A 36 -6.21 -4.15 1.13
N GLY A 37 -5.73 -3.93 2.35
CA GLY A 37 -6.09 -4.73 3.52
C GLY A 37 -7.55 -4.62 3.93
N ARG A 38 -8.26 -3.56 3.51
CA ARG A 38 -9.67 -3.34 3.87
C ARG A 38 -10.65 -3.97 2.89
N CYS A 39 -10.53 -3.62 1.60
CA CYS A 39 -11.49 -4.05 0.58
C CYS A 39 -10.99 -5.23 -0.28
N GLY A 40 -9.74 -5.67 -0.09
CA GLY A 40 -9.15 -6.79 -0.83
C GLY A 40 -8.89 -6.50 -2.31
N ARG A 41 -8.99 -5.23 -2.74
CA ARG A 41 -8.81 -4.84 -4.14
C ARG A 41 -7.35 -4.51 -4.42
N GLU A 42 -6.89 -4.89 -5.61
CA GLU A 42 -5.57 -4.50 -6.10
C GLU A 42 -5.48 -2.97 -6.23
N MET A 43 -4.49 -2.40 -5.57
CA MET A 43 -4.18 -0.97 -5.54
C MET A 43 -3.08 -0.64 -6.54
N MET A 44 -2.05 -1.48 -6.60
CA MET A 44 -0.88 -1.31 -7.46
C MET A 44 -0.40 -2.69 -7.93
N SER A 45 0.19 -2.76 -9.13
CA SER A 45 0.68 -4.03 -9.67
C SER A 45 2.16 -3.92 -10.01
N GLN A 46 2.89 -5.03 -9.80
CA GLN A 46 4.32 -5.15 -10.08
C GLN A 46 5.17 -4.07 -9.38
N MET A 47 4.80 -3.69 -8.14
CA MET A 47 5.49 -2.63 -7.41
C MET A 47 6.58 -3.21 -6.50
N PRO A 48 7.79 -2.62 -6.49
CA PRO A 48 8.84 -2.99 -5.55
C PRO A 48 8.58 -2.33 -4.18
N ILE A 49 7.38 -2.56 -3.64
CA ILE A 49 6.84 -1.96 -2.42
C ILE A 49 7.73 -2.23 -1.19
N ARG A 50 8.39 -3.39 -1.13
CA ARG A 50 9.32 -3.77 -0.05
C ARG A 50 10.56 -2.87 0.00
N THR A 51 10.97 -2.29 -1.14
CA THR A 51 12.13 -1.40 -1.20
C THR A 51 11.73 0.08 -1.13
N MET A 52 10.44 0.39 -1.00
CA MET A 52 9.98 1.77 -0.87
C MET A 52 10.28 2.32 0.53
N PRO A 53 10.36 3.65 0.69
CA PRO A 53 10.54 4.27 2.00
C PRO A 53 9.51 3.78 3.02
N SER A 54 9.98 3.43 4.21
CA SER A 54 9.10 3.07 5.33
C SER A 54 8.31 4.28 5.83
N GLY A 55 7.16 4.03 6.45
CA GLY A 55 6.31 5.09 7.01
C GLY A 55 5.36 5.76 6.01
N LEU A 56 5.37 5.36 4.73
CA LEU A 56 4.38 5.79 3.74
C LEU A 56 3.01 5.17 4.03
N LEU A 57 1.95 5.92 3.73
CA LEU A 57 0.57 5.45 3.74
C LEU A 57 0.01 5.44 2.32
N TYR A 58 -0.56 4.33 1.92
CA TYR A 58 -1.16 4.11 0.60
C TYR A 58 -2.68 4.21 0.71
N ARG A 59 -3.24 5.26 0.12
CA ARG A 59 -4.70 5.46 0.08
C ARG A 59 -5.30 4.64 -1.05
N CYS A 60 -6.20 3.73 -0.70
CA CYS A 60 -7.02 3.00 -1.65
C CYS A 60 -8.06 3.95 -2.28
N GLU A 61 -7.98 4.18 -3.58
CA GLU A 61 -8.93 5.03 -4.31
C GLU A 61 -10.37 4.48 -4.33
N VAL A 62 -10.54 3.19 -4.05
CA VAL A 62 -11.85 2.52 -4.13
C VAL A 62 -12.63 2.65 -2.82
N CYS A 63 -11.99 2.37 -1.68
CA CYS A 63 -12.65 2.40 -0.37
C CYS A 63 -12.18 3.54 0.54
N GLY A 64 -11.21 4.35 0.09
CA GLY A 64 -10.63 5.45 0.85
C GLY A 64 -9.70 5.03 1.99
N ALA A 65 -9.55 3.72 2.26
CA ALA A 65 -8.74 3.23 3.36
C ALA A 65 -7.26 3.61 3.18
N LEU A 66 -6.61 3.97 4.29
CA LEU A 66 -5.18 4.14 4.36
C LEU A 66 -4.55 2.79 4.71
N ASN A 67 -3.49 2.43 4.01
CA ASN A 67 -2.83 1.15 4.19
C ASN A 67 -1.33 1.36 4.30
N GLU A 68 -0.63 0.52 5.04
CA GLU A 68 0.83 0.54 5.15
C GLU A 68 1.42 -0.83 4.86
N VAL A 69 2.70 -0.85 4.47
CA VAL A 69 3.44 -2.10 4.33
C VAL A 69 3.61 -2.72 5.72
N PRO A 70 3.18 -3.98 5.94
CA PRO A 70 3.34 -4.63 7.23
C PRO A 70 4.82 -4.62 7.65
N PRO A 71 5.13 -4.41 8.94
CA PRO A 71 6.51 -4.31 9.41
C PRO A 71 7.31 -5.60 9.18
N GLU A 72 6.66 -6.76 9.09
CA GLU A 72 7.28 -8.05 8.76
C GLU A 72 7.71 -8.16 7.28
N GLU A 73 7.22 -7.28 6.42
CA GLU A 73 7.44 -7.29 4.98
C GLU A 73 8.39 -6.19 4.50
N GLN A 74 8.84 -5.35 5.44
CA GLN A 74 9.89 -4.34 5.25
C GLN A 74 11.27 -4.98 5.49
N PRO A 75 12.30 -4.61 4.71
CA PRO A 75 13.66 -5.17 4.80
C PRO A 75 14.43 -4.73 6.06
#